data_AF-A0A4P5QSI4-F1
#
_entry.id   AF-A0A4P5QSI4-F1
#
_cell.length_a   1.000
_cell.length_b   1.000
_cell.length_c   1.000
_cell.angle_alpha   90.00
_cell.angle_beta   90.00
_cell.angle_gamma   90.00
#
_symmetry.space_group_name_H-M   'P 1'
#
loop_
_entity.id
_entity.type
_entity.pdbx_description
1 polymer ?
#
loop_
_entity_poly.entity_id
_entity_poly.type
_entity_poly.pdbx_seq_one_letter_code
_entity_poly.pdbx_strand_id
1 'polypeptide(L)'
;MIYAAESTHDSTDLQDSLTASLRRELGEYGALLQLITLQQEAILDRKVDRVLELSAEIEDQIEITHGYRKEREAAAEEIALFAGLSKTATLRALTPNFRPVLRPLIEALVDEVNRLIAQTRRRAQQNQVLLARSMELAEELITRVNPRSVSKTYSARGRVNIKLAAGMSRLLDRS
;
A
#
# COMPACT_ATOMS: atom_id res chain seq x y z
N MET A 1 -26.65 20.57 36.55
CA MET A 1 -25.17 20.73 36.52
C MET A 1 -24.43 19.39 36.37
N ILE A 2 -25.07 18.24 36.59
CA ILE A 2 -24.45 16.90 36.44
C ILE A 2 -24.32 16.47 34.95
N TYR A 3 -25.29 16.82 34.10
CA TYR A 3 -25.32 16.44 32.67
C TYR A 3 -24.14 16.99 31.83
N ALA A 4 -23.57 18.15 32.17
CA ALA A 4 -22.48 18.76 31.39
C ALA A 4 -21.11 18.09 31.64
N ALA A 5 -20.92 17.48 32.82
CA ALA A 5 -19.67 16.79 33.16
C ALA A 5 -19.58 15.43 32.44
N GLU A 6 -20.71 14.73 32.31
CA GLU A 6 -20.81 13.42 31.64
C GLU A 6 -20.57 13.54 30.13
N SER A 7 -21.16 14.53 29.45
CA SER A 7 -20.93 14.78 28.02
C SER A 7 -19.51 15.28 27.68
N THR A 8 -18.82 15.89 28.64
CA THR A 8 -17.43 16.36 28.45
C THR A 8 -16.43 15.22 28.58
N HIS A 9 -16.71 14.24 29.46
CA HIS A 9 -15.88 13.04 29.62
C HIS A 9 -15.96 12.16 28.36
N ASP A 10 -17.16 11.93 27.85
CA ASP A 10 -17.43 11.12 26.67
C ASP A 10 -16.77 11.70 25.39
N SER A 11 -16.79 13.03 25.24
CA SER A 11 -16.09 13.72 24.14
C SER A 11 -14.57 13.62 24.23
N THR A 12 -14.02 13.58 25.45
CA THR A 12 -12.57 13.46 25.65
C THR A 12 -12.09 12.07 25.28
N ASP A 13 -12.82 11.04 25.69
CA ASP A 13 -12.50 9.64 25.40
C ASP A 13 -12.57 9.36 23.88
N LEU A 14 -13.56 9.94 23.18
CA LEU A 14 -13.64 9.89 21.71
C LEU A 14 -12.41 10.53 21.03
N GLN A 15 -11.99 11.72 21.49
CA GLN A 15 -10.82 12.41 20.94
C GLN A 15 -9.52 11.62 21.19
N ASP A 16 -9.37 11.02 22.36
CA ASP A 16 -8.22 10.19 22.70
C ASP A 16 -8.23 8.89 21.88
N SER A 17 -9.40 8.29 21.64
CA SER A 17 -9.58 7.13 20.76
C SER A 17 -9.17 7.42 19.32
N LEU A 18 -9.64 8.53 18.73
CA LEU A 18 -9.22 8.94 17.38
C LEU A 18 -7.72 9.25 17.32
N THR A 19 -7.17 9.87 18.36
CA THR A 19 -5.72 10.13 18.41
C THR A 19 -4.93 8.82 18.43
N ALA A 20 -5.40 7.82 19.19
CA ALA A 20 -4.80 6.50 19.22
C ALA A 20 -4.90 5.79 17.86
N SER A 21 -6.04 5.85 17.18
CA SER A 21 -6.20 5.22 15.85
C SER A 21 -5.34 5.89 14.79
N LEU A 22 -5.20 7.23 14.80
CA LEU A 22 -4.28 7.96 13.92
C LEU A 22 -2.82 7.55 14.12
N ARG A 23 -2.39 7.38 15.39
CA ARG A 23 -1.03 6.93 15.69
C ARG A 23 -0.77 5.49 15.23
N ARG A 24 -1.75 4.60 15.38
CA ARG A 24 -1.66 3.23 14.85
C ARG A 24 -1.56 3.26 13.33
N GLU A 25 -2.47 3.96 12.65
CA GLU A 25 -2.46 4.10 11.18
C GLU A 25 -1.10 4.65 10.67
N LEU A 26 -0.53 5.64 11.36
CA LEU A 26 0.81 6.15 11.07
C LEU A 26 1.89 5.07 11.19
N GLY A 27 1.85 4.28 12.26
CA GLY A 27 2.77 3.15 12.49
C GLY A 27 2.71 2.12 11.36
N GLU A 28 1.50 1.74 10.94
CA GLU A 28 1.30 0.78 9.85
C GLU A 28 1.78 1.29 8.50
N TYR A 29 1.55 2.56 8.18
CA TYR A 29 2.13 3.17 6.98
C TYR A 29 3.67 3.24 7.05
N GLY A 30 4.25 3.41 8.24
CA GLY A 30 5.69 3.31 8.47
C GLY A 30 6.23 1.90 8.18
N ALA A 31 5.56 0.86 8.71
CA ALA A 31 5.90 -0.53 8.45
C ALA A 31 5.79 -0.88 6.96
N LEU A 32 4.70 -0.47 6.30
CA LEU A 32 4.50 -0.68 4.87
C LEU A 32 5.60 -0.01 4.03
N LEU A 33 5.97 1.23 4.37
CA LEU A 33 7.06 1.93 3.70
C LEU A 33 8.40 1.20 3.86
N GLN A 34 8.66 0.63 5.04
CA GLN A 34 9.86 -0.16 5.30
C GLN A 34 9.91 -1.40 4.41
N LEU A 35 8.82 -2.17 4.33
CA LEU A 35 8.74 -3.36 3.47
C LEU A 35 8.99 -3.04 1.99
N ILE A 36 8.37 -1.96 1.48
CA ILE A 36 8.58 -1.52 0.09
C ILE A 36 10.03 -1.07 -0.14
N THR A 37 10.66 -0.46 0.86
CA THR A 37 12.08 -0.06 0.78
C THR A 37 12.99 -1.29 0.73
N LEU A 38 12.74 -2.29 1.58
CA LEU A 38 13.46 -3.57 1.54
C LEU A 38 13.27 -4.29 0.19
N GLN A 39 12.06 -4.22 -0.39
CA GLN A 39 11.81 -4.81 -1.70
C GLN A 39 12.62 -4.09 -2.79
N GLN A 40 12.74 -2.77 -2.71
CA GLN A 40 13.57 -1.99 -3.63
C GLN A 40 15.03 -2.44 -3.58
N GLU A 41 15.58 -2.62 -2.37
CA GLU A 41 16.94 -3.12 -2.15
C GLU A 41 17.11 -4.53 -2.74
N ALA A 42 16.16 -5.43 -2.47
CA ALA A 42 16.19 -6.80 -3.02
C ALA A 42 16.12 -6.83 -4.56
N ILE A 43 15.35 -5.93 -5.18
CA ILE A 43 15.29 -5.78 -6.64
C ILE A 43 16.65 -5.33 -7.19
N LEU A 44 17.27 -4.31 -6.57
CA LEU A 44 18.58 -3.80 -6.99
C LEU A 44 19.69 -4.85 -6.82
N ASP A 45 19.64 -5.63 -5.74
CA ASP A 45 20.55 -6.73 -5.46
C ASP A 45 20.25 -8.00 -6.29
N ARG A 46 19.18 -8.00 -7.09
CA ARG A 46 18.72 -9.13 -7.91
C ARG A 46 18.41 -10.39 -7.10
N LYS A 47 17.94 -10.23 -5.86
CA LYS A 47 17.55 -11.32 -4.95
C LYS A 47 16.08 -11.71 -5.17
N VAL A 48 15.82 -12.49 -6.22
CA VAL A 48 14.44 -12.82 -6.67
C VAL A 48 13.60 -13.47 -5.57
N ASP A 49 14.14 -14.44 -4.82
CA ASP A 49 13.40 -15.12 -3.75
C ASP A 49 12.97 -14.13 -2.66
N ARG A 50 13.87 -13.20 -2.27
CA ARG A 50 13.56 -12.18 -1.28
C ARG A 50 12.51 -11.18 -1.78
N VAL A 51 12.50 -10.87 -3.08
CA VAL A 51 11.46 -10.02 -3.69
C VAL A 51 10.08 -10.68 -3.59
N LEU A 52 10.00 -12.00 -3.80
CA LEU A 52 8.74 -12.74 -3.68
C LEU A 52 8.26 -12.81 -2.23
N GLU A 53 9.14 -13.12 -1.28
CA GLU A 53 8.83 -13.10 0.16
C GLU A 53 8.29 -11.74 0.61
N LEU A 54 9.01 -10.67 0.25
CA LEU A 54 8.59 -9.30 0.58
C LEU A 54 7.28 -8.90 -0.09
N SER A 55 6.95 -9.48 -1.26
CA SER A 55 5.66 -9.19 -1.90
C SER A 55 4.50 -9.74 -1.09
N ALA A 56 4.64 -10.95 -0.54
CA ALA A 56 3.64 -11.53 0.37
C ALA A 56 3.54 -10.72 1.69
N GLU A 57 4.69 -10.36 2.29
CA GLU A 57 4.70 -9.50 3.49
C GLU A 57 4.02 -8.14 3.25
N ILE A 58 4.23 -7.54 2.07
CA ILE A 58 3.59 -6.27 1.68
C ILE A 58 2.07 -6.44 1.53
N GLU A 59 1.59 -7.53 0.93
CA GLU A 59 0.17 -7.82 0.77
C GLU A 59 -0.52 -7.95 2.14
N ASP A 60 0.07 -8.71 3.06
CA ASP A 60 -0.44 -8.84 4.43
C ASP A 60 -0.47 -7.48 5.15
N GLN A 61 0.59 -6.69 5.03
CA GLN A 61 0.68 -5.37 5.65
C GLN A 61 -0.33 -4.36 5.06
N ILE A 62 -0.66 -4.47 3.78
CA ILE A 62 -1.70 -3.65 3.13
C ILE A 62 -3.07 -3.93 3.79
N GLU A 63 -3.41 -5.20 4.00
CA GLU A 63 -4.68 -5.59 4.64
C GLU A 63 -4.75 -5.09 6.09
N ILE A 64 -3.66 -5.22 6.86
CA ILE A 64 -3.55 -4.68 8.22
C ILE A 64 -3.76 -3.16 8.20
N THR A 65 -3.06 -2.45 7.32
CA THR A 65 -3.17 -0.99 7.17
C THR A 65 -4.60 -0.57 6.82
N HIS A 66 -5.28 -1.32 5.96
CA HIS A 66 -6.68 -1.08 5.61
C HIS A 66 -7.62 -1.27 6.80
N GLY A 67 -7.37 -2.26 7.67
CA GLY A 67 -8.11 -2.45 8.91
C GLY A 67 -8.05 -1.23 9.83
N TYR A 68 -6.85 -0.77 10.15
CA TYR A 68 -6.66 0.40 11.02
C TYR A 68 -7.18 1.70 10.41
N ARG A 69 -7.09 1.85 9.10
CA ARG A 69 -7.71 2.98 8.38
C ARG A 69 -9.22 3.04 8.59
N LYS A 70 -9.89 1.88 8.54
CA LYS A 70 -11.35 1.77 8.79
C LYS A 70 -11.70 2.10 10.24
N GLU A 71 -10.92 1.61 11.20
CA GLU A 71 -11.10 1.98 12.62
C GLU A 71 -10.99 3.50 12.83
N ARG A 72 -10.01 4.14 12.19
CA ARG A 72 -9.82 5.59 12.23
C ARG A 72 -10.98 6.34 11.57
N GLU A 73 -11.48 5.84 10.43
CA GLU A 73 -12.67 6.38 9.77
C GLU A 73 -13.90 6.32 10.68
N ALA A 74 -14.15 5.18 11.34
CA ALA A 74 -15.26 5.03 12.27
C ALA A 74 -15.17 6.00 13.47
N ALA A 75 -13.99 6.13 14.08
CA ALA A 75 -13.78 7.08 15.18
C ALA A 75 -13.98 8.54 14.74
N ALA A 76 -13.58 8.88 13.51
CA ALA A 76 -13.79 10.22 12.95
C ALA A 76 -15.29 10.50 12.68
N GLU A 77 -16.03 9.50 12.20
CA GLU A 77 -17.48 9.61 12.02
C GLU A 77 -18.21 9.84 13.34
N GLU A 78 -17.82 9.15 14.41
CA GLU A 78 -18.40 9.34 15.75
C GLU A 78 -18.18 10.76 16.27
N ILE A 79 -16.96 11.29 16.13
CA ILE A 79 -16.65 12.69 16.50
C ILE A 79 -17.43 13.68 15.63
N ALA A 80 -17.56 13.40 14.33
CA ALA A 80 -18.33 14.25 13.43
C ALA A 80 -19.80 14.34 13.86
N LEU A 81 -20.41 13.19 14.19
CA LEU A 81 -21.78 13.13 14.69
C LEU A 81 -21.94 13.88 16.02
N PHE A 82 -21.01 13.69 16.96
CA PHE A 82 -21.02 14.40 18.24
C PHE A 82 -20.91 15.92 18.06
N ALA A 83 -20.15 16.38 17.06
CA ALA A 83 -19.99 17.79 16.72
C ALA A 83 -21.13 18.35 15.84
N GLY A 84 -22.13 17.54 15.46
CA GLY A 84 -23.21 17.95 14.56
C GLY A 84 -22.76 18.19 13.10
N LEU A 85 -21.65 17.60 12.70
CA LEU A 85 -21.08 17.69 11.35
C LEU A 85 -21.47 16.49 10.49
N SER A 86 -21.23 16.60 9.18
CA SER A 86 -21.38 15.47 8.26
C SER A 86 -20.42 14.34 8.64
N LYS A 87 -20.88 13.08 8.56
CA LYS A 87 -20.02 11.88 8.70
C LYS A 87 -18.85 11.87 7.74
N THR A 88 -18.99 12.54 6.59
CA THR A 88 -17.94 12.65 5.57
C THR A 88 -17.02 13.87 5.78
N ALA A 89 -17.12 14.55 6.92
CA ALA A 89 -16.23 15.64 7.25
C ALA A 89 -14.77 15.18 7.29
N THR A 90 -13.88 16.00 6.76
CA THR A 90 -12.43 15.69 6.80
C THR A 90 -11.89 15.83 8.22
N LEU A 91 -10.84 15.09 8.55
CA LEU A 91 -10.19 15.22 9.87
C LEU A 91 -9.77 16.66 10.19
N ARG A 92 -9.33 17.43 9.17
CA ARG A 92 -9.03 18.86 9.33
C ARG A 92 -10.26 19.70 9.65
N ALA A 93 -11.41 19.40 9.05
CA ALA A 93 -12.67 20.07 9.36
C ALA A 93 -13.16 19.72 10.77
N LEU A 94 -12.76 18.56 11.32
CA LEU A 94 -13.05 18.18 12.69
C LEU A 94 -12.13 18.91 13.70
N THR A 95 -10.89 19.25 13.34
CA THR A 95 -9.87 19.87 14.22
C THR A 95 -10.38 21.00 15.13
N PRO A 96 -11.21 21.96 14.69
CA PRO A 96 -11.73 23.01 15.55
C PRO A 96 -12.56 22.51 16.75
N ASN A 97 -13.14 21.32 16.66
CA ASN A 97 -13.94 20.71 17.73
C ASN A 97 -13.10 19.98 18.78
N PHE A 98 -11.80 19.79 18.53
CA PHE A 98 -10.90 19.18 19.50
C PHE A 98 -10.50 20.17 20.59
N ARG A 99 -10.12 19.60 21.73
CA ARG A 99 -9.47 20.33 22.82
C ARG A 99 -8.27 21.12 22.28
N PRO A 100 -8.09 22.40 22.64
CA PRO A 100 -7.02 23.24 22.09
C PRO A 100 -5.62 22.61 22.16
N VAL A 101 -5.33 21.84 23.21
CA VAL A 101 -4.06 21.14 23.41
C VAL A 101 -3.82 20.00 22.42
N LEU A 102 -4.88 19.38 21.87
CA LEU A 102 -4.78 18.26 20.93
C LEU A 102 -4.72 18.70 19.47
N ARG A 103 -5.19 19.91 19.13
CA ARG A 103 -5.29 20.37 17.74
C ARG A 103 -3.95 20.29 16.97
N PRO A 104 -2.82 20.80 17.51
CA PRO A 104 -1.55 20.74 16.78
C PRO A 104 -1.08 19.30 16.55
N LEU A 105 -1.36 18.40 17.50
CA LEU A 105 -1.04 16.98 17.39
C LEU A 105 -1.86 16.32 16.29
N ILE A 106 -3.18 16.55 16.24
CA ILE A 106 -4.05 15.98 15.20
C ILE A 106 -3.62 16.47 13.83
N GLU A 107 -3.34 17.77 13.67
CA GLU A 107 -2.85 18.33 12.42
C GLU A 107 -1.54 17.67 11.97
N ALA A 108 -0.57 17.55 12.88
CA ALA A 108 0.70 16.89 12.60
C ALA A 108 0.54 15.41 12.23
N LEU A 109 -0.33 14.67 12.92
CA LEU A 109 -0.61 13.26 12.61
C LEU A 109 -1.25 13.11 11.23
N VAL A 110 -2.23 13.96 10.90
CA VAL A 110 -2.87 13.95 9.58
C VAL A 110 -1.87 14.29 8.48
N ASP A 111 -1.02 15.29 8.69
CA ASP A 111 0.03 15.67 7.74
C ASP A 111 1.00 14.51 7.50
N GLU A 112 1.44 13.86 8.57
CA GLU A 112 2.42 12.78 8.51
C GLU A 112 1.86 11.50 7.86
N VAL A 113 0.63 11.11 8.19
CA VAL A 113 -0.05 9.99 7.51
C VAL A 113 -0.15 10.25 6.01
N ASN A 114 -0.56 11.45 5.60
CA ASN A 114 -0.64 11.81 4.19
C ASN A 114 0.73 11.81 3.51
N ARG A 115 1.77 12.29 4.20
CA ARG A 115 3.16 12.24 3.72
C ARG A 115 3.61 10.80 3.49
N LEU A 116 3.37 9.90 4.44
CA LEU A 116 3.72 8.49 4.35
C LEU A 116 2.96 7.78 3.23
N ILE A 117 1.65 8.02 3.07
CA ILE A 117 0.86 7.48 1.95
C ILE A 117 1.48 7.88 0.62
N ALA A 118 1.80 9.17 0.45
CA ALA A 118 2.38 9.67 -0.79
C ALA A 118 3.79 9.11 -1.05
N GLN A 119 4.59 8.90 -0.01
CA GLN A 119 5.92 8.31 -0.11
C GLN A 119 5.87 6.82 -0.45
N THR A 120 5.01 6.07 0.23
CA THR A 120 4.75 4.64 0.02
C THR A 120 4.33 4.37 -1.43
N ARG A 121 3.34 5.13 -1.92
CA ARG A 121 2.88 5.02 -3.32
C ARG A 121 3.98 5.30 -4.33
N ARG A 122 4.76 6.37 -4.11
CA ARG A 122 5.88 6.72 -4.98
C ARG A 122 6.92 5.61 -5.04
N ARG A 123 7.30 5.01 -3.90
CA ARG A 123 8.26 3.90 -3.89
C ARG A 123 7.70 2.62 -4.52
N ALA A 124 6.44 2.27 -4.26
CA ALA A 124 5.80 1.13 -4.91
C ALA A 124 5.83 1.26 -6.44
N GLN A 125 5.52 2.46 -6.96
CA GLN A 125 5.61 2.75 -8.39
C GLN A 125 7.04 2.62 -8.92
N GLN A 126 8.04 3.09 -8.17
CA GLN A 126 9.45 2.90 -8.53
C GLN A 126 9.83 1.42 -8.60
N ASN A 127 9.41 0.60 -7.64
CA ASN A 127 9.66 -0.84 -7.66
C ASN A 127 9.03 -1.51 -8.88
N GLN A 128 7.79 -1.15 -9.24
CA GLN A 128 7.13 -1.64 -10.45
C GLN A 128 7.93 -1.30 -11.72
N VAL A 129 8.44 -0.07 -11.82
CA VAL A 129 9.29 0.33 -12.96
C VAL A 129 10.60 -0.45 -12.99
N LEU A 130 11.27 -0.65 -11.86
CA LEU A 130 12.52 -1.41 -11.78
C LEU A 130 12.32 -2.88 -12.18
N LEU A 131 11.23 -3.51 -11.73
CA LEU A 131 10.87 -4.87 -12.09
C LEU A 131 10.59 -5.00 -13.59
N ALA A 132 9.78 -4.08 -14.16
CA ALA A 132 9.48 -4.08 -15.59
C ALA A 132 10.76 -3.98 -16.44
N ARG A 133 11.66 -3.06 -16.10
CA ARG A 133 12.96 -2.94 -16.79
C ARG A 133 13.84 -4.18 -16.64
N SER A 134 13.83 -4.80 -15.47
CA SER A 134 14.59 -6.04 -15.23
C SER A 134 14.06 -7.19 -16.10
N MET A 135 12.74 -7.27 -16.30
CA MET A 135 12.10 -8.22 -17.19
C MET A 135 12.46 -7.97 -18.66
N GLU A 136 12.40 -6.72 -19.11
CA GLU A 136 12.78 -6.33 -20.48
C GLU A 136 14.23 -6.73 -20.81
N LEU A 137 15.17 -6.48 -19.88
CA LEU A 137 16.57 -6.88 -20.05
C LEU A 137 16.75 -8.40 -20.08
N ALA A 138 16.01 -9.14 -19.25
CA ALA A 138 16.04 -10.59 -19.26
C ALA A 138 15.51 -11.15 -20.60
N GLU A 139 14.42 -10.60 -21.14
CA GLU A 139 13.89 -10.98 -22.44
C GLU A 139 14.87 -10.69 -23.59
N GLU A 140 15.56 -9.55 -23.56
CA GLU A 140 16.57 -9.20 -24.56
C GLU A 140 17.75 -10.17 -24.51
N LEU A 141 18.24 -10.52 -23.32
CA LEU A 141 19.32 -11.51 -23.16
C LEU A 141 18.90 -12.89 -23.65
N ILE A 142 17.69 -13.35 -23.31
CA ILE A 142 17.15 -14.62 -23.80
C ILE A 142 17.08 -14.61 -25.34
N THR A 143 16.62 -13.50 -25.94
CA THR A 143 16.52 -13.36 -27.40
C THR A 143 17.89 -13.40 -28.07
N ARG A 144 18.91 -12.77 -27.47
CA ARG A 144 20.29 -12.77 -27.97
C ARG A 144 20.96 -14.15 -27.84
N VAL A 145 20.69 -14.87 -26.76
CA VAL A 145 21.28 -16.21 -26.51
C VAL A 145 20.56 -17.30 -27.32
N ASN A 146 19.27 -17.12 -27.65
CA ASN A 146 18.51 -18.06 -28.47
C ASN A 146 17.75 -17.38 -29.63
N PRO A 147 18.45 -17.05 -30.73
CA PRO A 147 17.86 -16.32 -31.86
C PRO A 147 16.84 -17.13 -32.69
N ARG A 148 16.59 -18.42 -32.39
CA ARG A 148 15.73 -19.31 -33.21
C ARG A 148 14.39 -19.70 -32.60
N SER A 149 14.04 -19.27 -31.37
CA SER A 149 12.87 -19.82 -30.66
C SER A 149 11.71 -18.85 -30.38
N VAL A 150 11.75 -17.57 -30.81
CA VAL A 150 10.70 -16.61 -30.43
C VAL A 150 10.12 -15.88 -31.65
N SER A 151 9.02 -16.40 -32.19
CA SER A 151 8.12 -15.64 -33.07
C SER A 151 6.99 -15.06 -32.22
N LYS A 152 7.11 -13.79 -31.78
CA LYS A 152 6.03 -13.07 -31.08
C LYS A 152 5.05 -12.50 -32.11
N THR A 153 3.94 -13.18 -32.38
CA THR A 153 2.82 -12.57 -33.12
C THR A 153 1.90 -11.84 -32.14
N TYR A 154 1.99 -10.51 -32.12
CA TYR A 154 1.07 -9.66 -31.35
C TYR A 154 -0.35 -9.81 -31.91
N SER A 155 -1.28 -10.31 -31.08
CA SER A 155 -2.71 -10.25 -31.36
C SER A 155 -3.27 -8.91 -30.87
N ALA A 156 -4.07 -8.24 -31.71
CA ALA A 156 -4.65 -6.92 -31.46
C ALA A 156 -5.64 -6.82 -30.26
N ARG A 157 -5.72 -7.84 -29.40
CA ARG A 157 -6.56 -7.87 -28.19
C ARG A 157 -5.81 -8.22 -26.88
N GLY A 158 -4.48 -8.08 -26.85
CA GLY A 158 -3.73 -8.10 -25.59
C GLY A 158 -3.72 -9.44 -24.83
N ARG A 159 -4.01 -10.57 -25.50
CA ARG A 159 -3.78 -11.91 -24.95
C ARG A 159 -2.53 -12.52 -25.59
N VAL A 160 -1.53 -12.82 -24.76
CA VAL A 160 -0.32 -13.53 -25.16
C VAL A 160 -0.64 -15.03 -25.18
N ASN A 161 -0.65 -15.63 -26.38
CA ASN A 161 -0.74 -17.08 -26.52
C ASN A 161 0.64 -17.58 -26.95
N ILE A 162 1.38 -18.20 -26.02
CA ILE A 162 2.71 -18.75 -26.30
C ILE A 162 2.50 -20.06 -27.06
N LYS A 163 2.59 -20.01 -28.40
CA LYS A 163 2.78 -21.23 -29.19
C LYS A 163 4.27 -21.59 -29.15
N LEU A 164 4.62 -22.52 -28.26
CA LEU A 164 5.84 -23.30 -28.37
C LEU A 164 5.79 -24.02 -29.73
N ALA A 165 6.67 -23.64 -30.65
CA ALA A 165 6.81 -24.35 -31.91
C ALA A 165 7.18 -25.80 -31.62
N ALA A 166 6.36 -26.72 -32.14
CA ALA A 166 6.57 -28.16 -32.08
C ALA A 166 7.86 -28.54 -32.83
N GLY A 167 9.00 -28.40 -32.17
CA GLY A 167 10.32 -28.82 -32.65
C GLY A 167 10.92 -29.98 -31.84
N MET A 168 10.32 -30.36 -30.70
CA MET A 168 10.86 -31.39 -29.80
C MET A 168 10.02 -32.68 -29.73
N SER A 169 9.33 -33.07 -30.81
CA SER A 169 8.55 -34.32 -30.82
C SER A 169 9.10 -35.42 -31.74
N ARG A 170 10.35 -35.33 -32.21
CA ARG A 170 10.98 -36.36 -33.09
C ARG A 170 12.31 -36.92 -32.57
N LEU A 171 12.58 -36.86 -31.27
CA LEU A 171 13.77 -37.47 -30.66
C LEU A 171 13.48 -38.52 -29.59
N LEU A 172 12.23 -39.00 -29.48
CA LEU A 172 11.87 -40.12 -28.59
C LEU A 172 11.14 -41.28 -29.32
N ASP A 173 11.27 -41.38 -30.64
CA ASP A 173 10.73 -42.50 -31.43
C ASP A 173 11.83 -43.20 -32.23
N ARG A 174 12.82 -43.72 -31.50
CA ARG A 174 13.75 -44.76 -31.97
C ARG A 174 14.02 -45.72 -30.83
N SER A 175 13.10 -46.65 -30.66
CA SER A 175 13.31 -47.98 -30.07
C SER A 175 12.99 -49.01 -31.13
#